data_AF-A0A961DD16-F1
#
_entry.id   AF-A0A961DD16-F1
#
_cell.length_a   1.000
_cell.length_b   1.000
_cell.length_c   1.000
_cell.angle_alpha   90.00
_cell.angle_beta   90.00
_cell.angle_gamma   90.00
#
_symmetry.space_group_name_H-M   'P 1'
#
loop_
_entity.id
_entity.type
_entity.pdbx_description
1 polymer ?
#
loop_
_entity_poly.entity_id
_entity_poly.type
_entity_poly.pdbx_seq_one_letter_code
_entity_poly.pdbx_strand_id
1 'polypeptide(L)'
;MSREESSTQRLEVLLFGGTLLLYVVVTILAHRPDLIWDEGRYLWFAKNLTQSFYLTPEMQDLLNGPGYPLALAPLVALKVPLVGLRMLNAVFMALAAWFSFRAVLPYAGRRWALAVALVTALHPSLARTAPYLMTEALALCCIAGFAWAFTTALRREKPGWIPITTAAFAFAWLTLTRVFFGNVIMASLVFIVLFLPFWKSQRAGLLRTLAVMTLAFVMSSPWLLYTHSKTGDVLCWSTNGGELLYWATSTKEGENGHWFSEEDAQNMPELVARGHREFYQTHFYLPVKEREAALREKAFENIRANPKGVIKNWICNWSRLVFGFPRSFLPEELTTVVLVLVNGPIVLLVLAVLGIGLRSWRTVPLEVVMLAGISFIYLGGTSLLPGLPRYTAVIWPWIGVGVGAVLSKHIRLRLS
;
A
#
# COMPACT_ATOMS: atom_id res chain seq x y z
N MET A 1 28.04 -6.01 26.33
CA MET A 1 26.66 -5.57 26.01
C MET A 1 26.23 -4.56 27.06
N SER A 2 25.97 -3.31 26.67
CA SER A 2 25.62 -2.27 27.64
C SER A 2 24.19 -2.51 28.19
N ARG A 3 23.89 -1.99 29.39
CA ARG A 3 22.54 -2.06 29.99
C ARG A 3 21.47 -1.49 29.06
N GLU A 4 21.84 -0.55 28.20
CA GLU A 4 20.97 0.00 27.16
C GLU A 4 20.67 -1.02 26.06
N GLU A 5 21.66 -1.69 25.49
CA GLU A 5 21.44 -2.70 24.42
C GLU A 5 20.46 -3.79 24.88
N SER A 6 20.63 -4.28 26.12
CA SER A 6 19.73 -5.28 26.71
C SER A 6 18.28 -4.77 26.83
N SER A 7 18.09 -3.49 27.15
CA SER A 7 16.75 -2.88 27.25
C SER A 7 16.07 -2.71 25.88
N THR A 8 16.81 -2.34 24.82
CA THR A 8 16.25 -2.29 23.46
C THR A 8 15.79 -3.68 23.01
N GLN A 9 16.61 -4.71 23.21
CA GLN A 9 16.29 -6.08 22.80
C GLN A 9 15.03 -6.60 23.49
N ARG A 10 14.88 -6.36 24.80
CA ARG A 10 13.65 -6.71 25.52
C ARG A 10 12.41 -6.04 24.93
N LEU A 11 12.51 -4.74 24.59
CA LEU A 11 11.40 -4.02 23.97
C LEU A 11 11.04 -4.57 22.59
N GLU A 12 12.04 -4.93 21.78
CA GLU A 12 11.81 -5.55 20.46
C GLU A 12 11.08 -6.89 20.58
N VAL A 13 11.49 -7.74 21.52
CA VAL A 13 10.83 -9.04 21.79
C VAL A 13 9.40 -8.83 22.28
N LEU A 14 9.19 -7.90 23.21
CA LEU A 14 7.85 -7.58 23.72
C LEU A 14 6.94 -6.99 22.63
N LEU A 15 7.47 -6.13 21.77
CA LEU A 15 6.72 -5.54 20.67
C LEU A 15 6.31 -6.61 19.65
N PHE A 16 7.25 -7.46 19.22
CA PHE A 16 6.96 -8.53 18.28
C PHE A 16 5.99 -9.55 18.88
N GLY A 17 6.31 -10.10 20.05
CA GLY A 17 5.50 -11.11 20.72
C GLY A 17 4.11 -10.59 21.12
N GLY A 18 4.03 -9.36 21.63
CA GLY A 18 2.77 -8.71 21.99
C GLY A 18 1.88 -8.42 20.77
N THR A 19 2.46 -7.93 19.67
CA THR A 19 1.72 -7.71 18.42
C THR A 19 1.24 -9.04 17.83
N LEU A 20 2.10 -10.07 17.83
CA LEU A 20 1.74 -11.40 17.37
C LEU A 20 0.57 -11.98 18.18
N LEU A 21 0.67 -11.95 19.52
CA LEU A 21 -0.39 -12.43 20.40
C LEU A 21 -1.69 -11.67 20.18
N LEU A 22 -1.64 -10.33 20.10
CA LEU A 22 -2.81 -9.50 19.82
C LEU A 22 -3.50 -9.95 18.54
N TYR A 23 -2.77 -10.09 17.43
CA TYR A 23 -3.38 -10.43 16.15
C TYR A 23 -3.79 -11.89 16.03
N VAL A 24 -3.14 -12.81 16.75
CA VAL A 24 -3.63 -14.18 16.90
C VAL A 24 -4.99 -14.18 17.59
N VAL A 25 -5.12 -13.46 18.72
CA VAL A 25 -6.38 -13.34 19.46
C VAL A 25 -7.47 -12.68 18.60
N VAL A 26 -7.16 -11.55 17.95
CA VAL A 26 -8.11 -10.86 17.06
C VAL A 26 -8.56 -11.76 15.91
N THR A 27 -7.64 -12.54 15.32
CA THR A 27 -7.97 -13.49 14.25
C THR A 27 -8.90 -14.61 14.72
N ILE A 28 -8.66 -15.14 15.93
CA ILE A 28 -9.53 -16.17 16.52
C ILE A 28 -10.92 -15.59 16.81
N LEU A 29 -11.00 -14.40 17.40
CA LEU A 29 -12.27 -13.74 17.76
C LEU A 29 -13.07 -13.32 16.53
N ALA A 30 -12.40 -12.90 15.45
CA ALA A 30 -13.04 -12.52 14.19
C ALA A 30 -13.22 -13.70 13.23
N HIS A 31 -12.85 -14.93 13.63
CA HIS A 31 -12.92 -16.08 12.75
C HIS A 31 -14.36 -16.39 12.36
N ARG A 32 -14.59 -16.50 11.05
CA ARG A 32 -15.85 -16.93 10.44
C ARG A 32 -15.59 -17.94 9.32
N PRO A 33 -16.49 -18.90 9.06
CA PRO A 33 -16.27 -19.94 8.06
C PRO A 33 -16.34 -19.41 6.62
N ASP A 34 -17.08 -18.33 6.39
CA ASP A 34 -17.23 -17.70 5.09
C ASP A 34 -16.08 -16.75 4.74
N LEU A 35 -15.90 -16.57 3.43
CA LEU A 35 -14.89 -15.69 2.85
C LEU A 35 -15.56 -14.36 2.51
N ILE A 36 -14.98 -13.26 2.98
CA ILE A 36 -15.50 -11.92 2.71
C ILE A 36 -14.55 -11.14 1.82
N TRP A 37 -15.09 -10.13 1.12
CA TRP A 37 -14.30 -9.23 0.26
C TRP A 37 -13.40 -10.00 -0.72
N ASP A 38 -12.10 -9.72 -0.71
CA ASP A 38 -11.12 -10.27 -1.62
C ASP A 38 -10.54 -11.63 -1.16
N GLU A 39 -10.93 -12.15 0.02
CA GLU A 39 -10.40 -13.40 0.58
C GLU A 39 -10.59 -14.58 -0.38
N GLY A 40 -11.78 -14.69 -0.97
CA GLY A 40 -12.12 -15.73 -1.94
C GLY A 40 -11.15 -15.75 -3.10
N ARG A 41 -10.83 -14.57 -3.64
CA ARG A 41 -9.93 -14.41 -4.76
C ARG A 41 -8.49 -14.75 -4.40
N TYR A 42 -7.99 -14.31 -3.24
CA TYR A 42 -6.62 -14.64 -2.82
C TYR A 42 -6.45 -16.14 -2.54
N LEU A 43 -7.43 -16.76 -1.89
CA LEU A 43 -7.41 -18.20 -1.64
C LEU A 43 -7.51 -19.00 -2.95
N TRP A 44 -8.33 -18.54 -3.90
CA TRP A 44 -8.44 -19.16 -5.22
C TRP A 44 -7.10 -19.12 -5.98
N PHE A 45 -6.46 -17.95 -6.06
CA PHE A 45 -5.12 -17.84 -6.67
C PHE A 45 -4.07 -18.70 -5.96
N ALA A 46 -4.10 -18.77 -4.64
CA ALA A 46 -3.18 -19.61 -3.88
C ALA A 46 -3.37 -21.10 -4.19
N LYS A 47 -4.63 -21.56 -4.35
CA LYS A 47 -4.94 -22.94 -4.76
C LYS A 47 -4.44 -23.21 -6.18
N ASN A 48 -4.69 -22.32 -7.14
CA ASN A 48 -4.20 -22.46 -8.51
C ASN A 48 -2.68 -22.60 -8.57
N LEU A 49 -1.95 -21.82 -7.76
CA LEU A 49 -0.49 -21.89 -7.69
C LEU A 49 0.01 -23.27 -7.22
N THR A 50 -0.74 -23.98 -6.36
CA THR A 50 -0.41 -25.37 -6.00
C THR A 50 -0.56 -26.36 -7.16
N GLN A 51 -1.24 -25.95 -8.22
CA GLN A 51 -1.49 -26.70 -9.45
C GLN A 51 -0.68 -26.16 -10.65
N SER A 52 0.31 -25.29 -10.40
CA SER A 52 1.22 -24.73 -11.40
C SER A 52 0.60 -23.76 -12.42
N PHE A 53 -0.54 -23.12 -12.09
CA PHE A 53 -1.10 -22.03 -12.87
C PHE A 53 -1.59 -20.87 -11.99
N TYR A 54 -1.92 -19.73 -12.58
CA TYR A 54 -2.43 -18.56 -11.84
C TYR A 54 -3.84 -18.18 -12.30
N LEU A 55 -4.02 -17.94 -13.61
CA LEU A 55 -5.32 -17.73 -14.25
C LEU A 55 -5.85 -19.01 -14.92
N THR A 56 -7.16 -19.06 -15.12
CA THR A 56 -7.84 -20.04 -15.98
C THR A 56 -8.33 -19.37 -17.28
N PRO A 57 -8.67 -20.13 -18.33
CA PRO A 57 -9.23 -19.57 -19.57
C PRO A 57 -10.50 -18.73 -19.35
N GLU A 58 -11.31 -19.08 -18.35
CA GLU A 58 -12.60 -18.44 -18.03
C GLU A 58 -12.43 -17.17 -17.19
N MET A 59 -11.41 -17.10 -16.33
CA MET A 59 -11.10 -15.92 -15.51
C MET A 59 -9.76 -15.33 -15.93
N GLN A 60 -9.83 -14.35 -16.84
CA GLN A 60 -8.65 -13.71 -17.42
C GLN A 60 -8.20 -12.44 -16.66
N ASP A 61 -8.92 -12.07 -15.60
CA ASP A 61 -8.70 -10.83 -14.86
C ASP A 61 -7.49 -10.90 -13.91
N LEU A 62 -6.45 -10.15 -14.26
CA LEU A 62 -5.26 -9.88 -13.46
C LEU A 62 -5.51 -8.70 -12.52
N LEU A 63 -6.41 -8.87 -11.55
CA LEU A 63 -6.75 -7.79 -10.59
C LEU A 63 -5.68 -7.62 -9.52
N ASN A 64 -5.01 -8.71 -9.13
CA ASN A 64 -3.98 -8.72 -8.07
C ASN A 64 -2.72 -9.41 -8.56
N GLY A 65 -1.60 -8.97 -8.03
CA GLY A 65 -0.32 -9.65 -8.23
C GLY A 65 -0.20 -10.91 -7.37
N PRO A 66 0.79 -11.76 -7.68
CA PRO A 66 0.90 -13.09 -7.11
C PRO A 66 1.55 -13.10 -5.71
N GLY A 67 2.05 -11.98 -5.20
CA GLY A 67 2.87 -11.94 -3.97
C GLY A 67 2.17 -12.49 -2.73
N TYR A 68 0.91 -12.13 -2.50
CA TYR A 68 0.15 -12.67 -1.37
C TYR A 68 -0.33 -14.11 -1.60
N PRO A 69 -0.89 -14.47 -2.77
CA PRO A 69 -1.15 -15.87 -3.11
C PRO A 69 0.07 -16.80 -2.98
N LEU A 70 1.26 -16.35 -3.38
CA LEU A 70 2.52 -17.10 -3.24
C LEU A 70 2.89 -17.34 -1.77
N ALA A 71 2.63 -16.36 -0.89
CA ALA A 71 2.85 -16.54 0.55
C ALA A 71 1.88 -17.55 1.17
N LEU A 72 0.66 -17.65 0.63
CA LEU A 72 -0.37 -18.60 1.09
C LEU A 72 -0.18 -20.01 0.52
N ALA A 73 0.31 -20.13 -0.71
CA ALA A 73 0.34 -21.40 -1.46
C ALA A 73 1.00 -22.58 -0.69
N PRO A 74 2.13 -22.41 0.02
CA PRO A 74 2.70 -23.51 0.81
C PRO A 74 1.76 -24.02 1.91
N LEU A 75 1.06 -23.11 2.60
CA LEU A 75 0.11 -23.48 3.65
C LEU A 75 -1.15 -24.15 3.06
N VAL A 76 -1.59 -23.69 1.90
CA VAL A 76 -2.69 -24.33 1.15
C VAL A 76 -2.30 -25.74 0.71
N ALA A 77 -1.07 -25.93 0.20
CA ALA A 77 -0.57 -27.25 -0.18
C ALA A 77 -0.47 -28.22 1.01
N LEU A 78 -0.12 -27.70 2.19
CA LEU A 78 -0.14 -28.42 3.46
C LEU A 78 -1.54 -28.60 4.06
N LYS A 79 -2.60 -28.14 3.38
CA LYS A 79 -4.00 -28.22 3.81
C LYS A 79 -4.25 -27.58 5.18
N VAL A 80 -3.53 -26.50 5.49
CA VAL A 80 -3.73 -25.72 6.71
C VAL A 80 -5.16 -25.15 6.72
N PRO A 81 -5.91 -25.26 7.84
CA PRO A 81 -7.28 -24.75 7.91
C PRO A 81 -7.33 -23.23 7.74
N LEU A 82 -8.49 -22.70 7.32
CA LEU A 82 -8.68 -21.26 7.02
C LEU A 82 -8.21 -20.33 8.14
N VAL A 83 -8.47 -20.69 9.41
CA VAL A 83 -8.00 -19.91 10.57
C VAL A 83 -6.47 -19.83 10.61
N GLY A 84 -5.77 -20.92 10.28
CA GLY A 84 -4.30 -20.96 10.22
C GLY A 84 -3.76 -20.13 9.05
N LEU A 85 -4.46 -20.11 7.90
CA LEU A 85 -4.10 -19.21 6.80
C LEU A 85 -4.23 -17.74 7.22
N ARG A 86 -5.30 -17.37 7.92
CA ARG A 86 -5.51 -16.01 8.46
C ARG A 86 -4.47 -15.64 9.52
N MET A 87 -4.02 -16.60 10.35
CA MET A 87 -2.96 -16.38 11.34
C MET A 87 -1.61 -15.97 10.71
N LEU A 88 -1.37 -16.26 9.43
CA LEU A 88 -0.17 -15.78 8.73
C LEU A 88 -0.10 -14.23 8.74
N ASN A 89 -1.25 -13.56 8.68
CA ASN A 89 -1.30 -12.10 8.77
C ASN A 89 -0.88 -11.57 10.14
N ALA A 90 -1.08 -12.32 11.22
CA ALA A 90 -0.59 -11.94 12.54
C ALA A 90 0.95 -11.88 12.58
N VAL A 91 1.62 -12.80 11.89
CA VAL A 91 3.08 -12.81 11.73
C VAL A 91 3.53 -11.58 10.95
N PHE A 92 2.86 -11.26 9.83
CA PHE A 92 3.18 -10.06 9.05
C PHE A 92 2.96 -8.76 9.83
N MET A 93 1.90 -8.65 10.63
CA MET A 93 1.67 -7.49 11.49
C MET A 93 2.77 -7.34 12.56
N ALA A 94 3.19 -8.44 13.18
CA ALA A 94 4.27 -8.43 14.17
C ALA A 94 5.62 -8.00 13.54
N LEU A 95 5.94 -8.53 12.36
CA LEU A 95 7.12 -8.13 11.60
C LEU A 95 7.04 -6.65 11.17
N ALA A 96 5.87 -6.18 10.73
CA ALA A 96 5.67 -4.79 10.35
C ALA A 96 5.93 -3.81 11.52
N ALA A 97 5.42 -4.15 12.72
CA ALA A 97 5.67 -3.37 13.93
C ALA A 97 7.16 -3.35 14.29
N TRP A 98 7.80 -4.52 14.29
CA TRP A 98 9.23 -4.65 14.57
C TRP A 98 10.10 -3.88 13.57
N PHE A 99 9.87 -4.03 12.27
CA PHE A 99 10.60 -3.28 11.25
C PHE A 99 10.37 -1.77 11.34
N SER A 100 9.13 -1.33 11.65
CA SER A 100 8.83 0.09 11.86
C SER A 100 9.63 0.67 13.02
N PHE A 101 9.70 -0.07 14.15
CA PHE A 101 10.54 0.29 15.28
C PHE A 101 12.01 0.43 14.87
N ARG A 102 12.55 -0.58 14.17
CA ARG A 102 13.96 -0.60 13.74
C ARG A 102 14.30 0.49 12.71
N ALA A 103 13.35 0.88 11.85
CA ALA A 103 13.55 1.93 10.87
C ALA A 103 13.69 3.31 11.55
N VAL A 104 12.84 3.59 12.55
CA VAL A 104 12.77 4.90 13.24
C VAL A 104 13.85 5.04 14.33
N LEU A 105 14.23 3.95 15.00
CA LEU A 105 15.11 3.94 16.17
C LEU A 105 16.37 4.81 16.01
N PRO A 106 17.13 4.76 14.90
CA PRO A 106 18.39 5.50 14.82
C PRO A 106 18.20 7.00 14.56
N TYR A 107 16.98 7.44 14.25
CA TYR A 107 16.67 8.86 14.02
C TYR A 107 16.17 9.55 15.29
N ALA A 108 15.34 8.86 16.06
CA ALA A 108 14.51 9.49 17.09
C ALA A 108 14.54 8.78 18.46
N GLY A 109 15.31 7.69 18.57
CA GLY A 109 15.39 6.88 19.79
C GLY A 109 14.15 6.03 20.05
N ARG A 110 14.16 5.31 21.18
CA ARG A 110 13.18 4.25 21.50
C ARG A 110 11.75 4.75 21.60
N ARG A 111 11.53 5.95 22.13
CA ARG A 111 10.18 6.48 22.42
C ARG A 111 9.40 6.72 21.12
N TRP A 112 10.02 7.44 20.19
CA TRP A 112 9.45 7.67 18.87
C TRP A 112 9.32 6.38 18.07
N ALA A 113 10.33 5.51 18.13
CA ALA A 113 10.28 4.21 17.46
C ALA A 113 9.12 3.34 17.96
N LEU A 114 8.89 3.29 19.27
CA LEU A 114 7.77 2.58 19.87
C LEU A 114 6.43 3.21 19.48
N ALA A 115 6.32 4.54 19.54
CA ALA A 115 5.09 5.24 19.14
C ALA A 115 4.71 4.95 17.69
N VAL A 116 5.66 5.03 16.75
CA VAL A 116 5.41 4.70 15.33
C VAL A 116 5.01 3.23 15.19
N ALA A 117 5.73 2.31 15.84
CA ALA A 117 5.41 0.89 15.77
C ALA A 117 4.03 0.55 16.35
N LEU A 118 3.61 1.21 17.43
CA LEU A 118 2.28 1.04 18.00
C LEU A 118 1.20 1.58 17.07
N VAL A 119 1.39 2.74 16.44
CA VAL A 119 0.44 3.23 15.43
C VAL A 119 0.39 2.27 14.23
N THR A 120 1.53 1.75 13.76
CA THR A 120 1.57 0.69 12.72
C THR A 120 0.75 -0.53 13.14
N ALA A 121 0.91 -0.99 14.38
CA ALA A 121 0.27 -2.21 14.88
C ALA A 121 -1.19 -2.04 15.30
N LEU A 122 -1.65 -0.82 15.59
CA LEU A 122 -2.98 -0.57 16.17
C LEU A 122 -3.87 0.31 15.29
N HIS A 123 -3.41 0.68 14.08
CA HIS A 123 -4.20 1.51 13.17
C HIS A 123 -5.56 0.85 12.87
N PRO A 124 -6.70 1.56 13.02
CA PRO A 124 -8.03 0.96 12.89
C PRO A 124 -8.26 0.24 11.56
N SER A 125 -7.83 0.84 10.45
CA SER A 125 -7.94 0.20 9.12
C SER A 125 -7.22 -1.15 9.05
N LEU A 126 -6.06 -1.27 9.69
CA LEU A 126 -5.27 -2.50 9.69
C LEU A 126 -5.84 -3.53 10.67
N ALA A 127 -6.27 -3.08 11.86
CA ALA A 127 -6.97 -3.94 12.82
C ALA A 127 -8.23 -4.58 12.24
N ARG A 128 -8.95 -3.86 11.37
CA ARG A 128 -10.14 -4.37 10.66
C ARG A 128 -9.81 -5.43 9.61
N THR A 129 -8.72 -5.29 8.86
CA THR A 129 -8.42 -6.17 7.71
C THR A 129 -7.46 -7.30 8.03
N ALA A 130 -6.54 -7.12 8.98
CA ALA A 130 -5.53 -8.11 9.35
C ALA A 130 -6.07 -9.51 9.73
N PRO A 131 -7.24 -9.68 10.41
CA PRO A 131 -7.71 -11.02 10.74
C PRO A 131 -8.26 -11.82 9.55
N TYR A 132 -8.36 -11.22 8.36
CA TYR A 132 -8.87 -11.84 7.13
C TYR A 132 -7.73 -12.06 6.14
N LEU A 133 -7.93 -12.91 5.13
CA LEU A 133 -6.97 -13.16 4.05
C LEU A 133 -6.86 -11.95 3.09
N MET A 134 -6.32 -10.86 3.59
CA MET A 134 -6.19 -9.59 2.89
C MET A 134 -4.72 -9.19 2.76
N THR A 135 -4.37 -8.46 1.69
CA THR A 135 -2.97 -8.12 1.36
C THR A 135 -2.33 -7.10 2.29
N GLU A 136 -3.13 -6.35 3.06
CA GLU A 136 -2.69 -5.23 3.89
C GLU A 136 -1.56 -5.61 4.85
N ALA A 137 -1.66 -6.75 5.53
CA ALA A 137 -0.68 -7.17 6.52
C ALA A 137 0.69 -7.46 5.87
N LEU A 138 0.70 -8.21 4.76
CA LEU A 138 1.91 -8.47 3.99
C LEU A 138 2.48 -7.19 3.38
N ALA A 139 1.63 -6.34 2.79
CA ALA A 139 2.05 -5.08 2.20
C ALA A 139 2.70 -4.15 3.24
N LEU A 140 2.11 -4.05 4.43
CA LEU A 140 2.65 -3.28 5.55
C LEU A 140 4.00 -3.85 6.03
N CYS A 141 4.11 -5.17 6.14
CA CYS A 141 5.37 -5.85 6.46
C CYS A 141 6.47 -5.52 5.43
N CYS A 142 6.15 -5.58 4.14
CA CYS A 142 7.09 -5.25 3.07
C CYS A 142 7.46 -3.75 3.07
N ILE A 143 6.50 -2.85 3.30
CA ILE A 143 6.76 -1.40 3.41
C ILE A 143 7.68 -1.10 4.59
N ALA A 144 7.41 -1.66 5.76
CA ALA A 144 8.23 -1.48 6.95
C ALA A 144 9.63 -2.09 6.77
N GLY A 145 9.71 -3.32 6.24
CA GLY A 145 10.95 -4.01 5.93
C GLY A 145 11.80 -3.25 4.90
N PHE A 146 11.16 -2.71 3.86
CA PHE A 146 11.79 -1.82 2.89
C PHE A 146 12.33 -0.57 3.58
N ALA A 147 11.53 0.12 4.41
CA ALA A 147 11.97 1.33 5.11
C ALA A 147 13.22 1.07 5.96
N TRP A 148 13.23 -0.02 6.73
CA TRP A 148 14.36 -0.40 7.56
C TRP A 148 15.62 -0.74 6.73
N ALA A 149 15.48 -1.60 5.72
CA ALA A 149 16.60 -2.03 4.90
C ALA A 149 17.15 -0.89 4.03
N PHE A 150 16.27 -0.09 3.42
CA PHE A 150 16.59 1.05 2.58
C PHE A 150 17.33 2.14 3.35
N THR A 151 16.79 2.58 4.50
CA THR A 151 17.48 3.57 5.34
C THR A 151 18.82 3.06 5.85
N THR A 152 18.93 1.76 6.14
CA THR A 152 20.21 1.13 6.52
C THR A 152 21.21 1.11 5.36
N ALA A 153 20.74 0.85 4.13
CA ALA A 153 21.58 0.87 2.93
C ALA A 153 22.13 2.27 2.63
N LEU A 154 21.33 3.32 2.85
CA LEU A 154 21.73 4.68 2.50
C LEU A 154 22.57 5.37 3.58
N ARG A 155 22.34 5.10 4.88
CA ARG A 155 23.08 5.73 5.99
C ARG A 155 24.54 5.30 6.09
N ARG A 156 24.87 4.08 5.67
CA ARG A 156 26.25 3.57 5.77
C ARG A 156 27.10 4.21 4.67
N GLU A 157 28.32 4.64 5.00
CA GLU A 157 29.26 5.14 4.00
C GLU A 157 29.63 4.07 2.98
N LYS A 158 29.77 2.82 3.43
CA LYS A 158 30.02 1.63 2.60
C LYS A 158 29.04 0.52 3.01
N PRO A 159 27.78 0.56 2.54
CA PRO A 159 26.85 -0.52 2.82
C PRO A 159 27.34 -1.80 2.13
N GLY A 160 27.27 -2.94 2.82
CA GLY A 160 27.36 -4.24 2.14
C GLY A 160 26.17 -4.42 1.19
N TRP A 161 26.20 -5.47 0.38
CA TRP A 161 25.11 -5.75 -0.56
C TRP A 161 23.79 -6.14 0.15
N ILE A 162 23.88 -6.69 1.37
CA ILE A 162 22.73 -7.25 2.10
C ILE A 162 21.57 -6.25 2.29
N PRO A 163 21.78 -5.01 2.83
CA PRO A 163 20.66 -4.07 2.97
C PRO A 163 20.08 -3.61 1.63
N ILE A 164 20.90 -3.50 0.59
CA ILE A 164 20.44 -3.12 -0.76
C ILE A 164 19.49 -4.19 -1.30
N THR A 165 19.88 -5.46 -1.19
CA THR A 165 19.09 -6.55 -1.77
C THR A 165 17.92 -6.97 -0.91
N THR A 166 18.03 -6.80 0.41
CA THR A 166 16.87 -6.89 1.32
C THR A 166 15.85 -5.81 1.00
N ALA A 167 16.27 -4.56 0.76
CA ALA A 167 15.36 -3.48 0.36
C ALA A 167 14.73 -3.77 -1.00
N ALA A 168 15.53 -4.18 -2.00
CA ALA A 168 15.03 -4.50 -3.32
C ALA A 168 14.01 -5.67 -3.29
N PHE A 169 14.32 -6.72 -2.53
CA PHE A 169 13.42 -7.86 -2.35
C PHE A 169 12.12 -7.45 -1.66
N ALA A 170 12.19 -6.68 -0.57
CA ALA A 170 11.00 -6.20 0.13
C ALA A 170 10.11 -5.34 -0.78
N PHE A 171 10.70 -4.48 -1.62
CA PHE A 171 9.95 -3.63 -2.54
C PHE A 171 9.42 -4.37 -3.77
N ALA A 172 10.15 -5.37 -4.26
CA ALA A 172 9.66 -6.29 -5.29
C ALA A 172 8.48 -7.13 -4.78
N TRP A 173 8.59 -7.70 -3.58
CA TRP A 173 7.50 -8.47 -2.97
C TRP A 173 6.27 -7.59 -2.68
N LEU A 174 6.49 -6.33 -2.27
CA LEU A 174 5.42 -5.34 -2.17
C LEU A 174 4.73 -5.12 -3.53
N THR A 175 5.51 -4.95 -4.60
CA THR A 175 4.99 -4.79 -5.97
C THR A 175 4.19 -6.00 -6.42
N LEU A 176 4.68 -7.21 -6.16
CA LEU A 176 3.95 -8.44 -6.47
C LEU A 176 2.70 -8.60 -5.59
N THR A 177 2.65 -8.00 -4.41
CA THR A 177 1.47 -8.02 -3.53
C THR A 177 0.44 -6.94 -3.92
N ARG A 178 0.93 -5.77 -4.31
CA ARG A 178 0.17 -4.59 -4.72
C ARG A 178 0.82 -3.99 -5.96
N VAL A 179 0.32 -4.41 -7.10
CA VAL A 179 0.89 -4.14 -8.44
C VAL A 179 0.98 -2.66 -8.81
N PHE A 180 0.23 -1.79 -8.13
CA PHE A 180 0.39 -0.34 -8.26
C PHE A 180 1.80 0.15 -7.89
N PHE A 181 2.51 -0.53 -6.97
CA PHE A 181 3.89 -0.19 -6.64
C PHE A 181 4.87 -0.42 -7.80
N GLY A 182 4.49 -1.20 -8.82
CA GLY A 182 5.26 -1.29 -10.07
C GLY A 182 5.34 0.04 -10.79
N ASN A 183 4.23 0.80 -10.83
CA ASN A 183 4.22 2.18 -11.34
C ASN A 183 5.03 3.12 -10.45
N VAL A 184 5.02 2.91 -9.13
CA VAL A 184 5.85 3.68 -8.18
C VAL A 184 7.34 3.45 -8.44
N ILE A 185 7.76 2.20 -8.67
CA ILE A 185 9.15 1.87 -9.03
C ILE A 185 9.54 2.62 -10.31
N MET A 186 8.73 2.53 -11.37
CA MET A 186 9.04 3.17 -12.66
C MET A 186 9.13 4.69 -12.54
N ALA A 187 8.16 5.33 -11.89
CA ALA A 187 8.17 6.78 -11.66
C ALA A 187 9.37 7.20 -10.77
N SER A 188 9.72 6.39 -9.76
CA SER A 188 10.89 6.65 -8.91
C SER A 188 12.20 6.52 -9.68
N LEU A 189 12.33 5.55 -10.59
CA LEU A 189 13.50 5.40 -11.46
C LEU A 189 13.69 6.64 -12.34
N VAL A 190 12.62 7.09 -13.01
CA VAL A 190 12.65 8.31 -13.83
C VAL A 190 13.05 9.52 -12.98
N PHE A 191 12.42 9.69 -11.82
CA PHE A 191 12.76 10.76 -10.89
C PHE A 191 14.25 10.73 -10.49
N ILE A 192 14.78 9.59 -10.05
CA ILE A 192 16.18 9.49 -9.63
C ILE A 192 17.14 9.82 -10.76
N VAL A 193 16.90 9.29 -11.97
CA VAL A 193 17.75 9.54 -13.14
C VAL A 193 17.76 11.02 -13.51
N LEU A 194 16.59 11.68 -13.49
CA LEU A 194 16.48 13.10 -13.79
C LEU A 194 17.20 13.97 -12.75
N PHE A 195 17.16 13.60 -11.46
CA PHE A 195 17.79 14.38 -10.39
C PHE A 195 19.30 14.10 -10.20
N LEU A 196 19.80 12.97 -10.70
CA LEU A 196 21.19 12.54 -10.54
C LEU A 196 22.25 13.58 -10.99
N PRO A 197 22.08 14.31 -12.12
CA PRO A 197 23.04 15.32 -12.57
C PRO A 197 23.11 16.55 -11.65
N PHE A 198 22.01 16.87 -10.97
CA PHE A 198 21.84 18.11 -10.21
C PHE A 198 22.30 17.99 -8.75
N TRP A 199 22.27 16.77 -8.17
CA TRP A 199 22.59 16.56 -6.75
C TRP A 199 23.94 15.85 -6.53
N LYS A 200 25.02 16.46 -7.02
CA LYS A 200 26.37 15.86 -6.99
C LYS A 200 26.84 15.43 -5.60
N SER A 201 26.51 16.20 -4.55
CA SER A 201 26.87 15.88 -3.16
C SER A 201 26.19 14.62 -2.61
N GLN A 202 25.05 14.22 -3.17
CA GLN A 202 24.26 13.05 -2.75
C GLN A 202 24.35 11.89 -3.75
N ARG A 203 25.25 11.98 -4.74
CA ARG A 203 25.35 11.03 -5.86
C ARG A 203 25.49 9.58 -5.40
N ALA A 204 26.28 9.29 -4.38
CA ALA A 204 26.45 7.92 -3.87
C ALA A 204 25.14 7.34 -3.33
N GLY A 205 24.36 8.11 -2.59
CA GLY A 205 23.06 7.69 -2.07
C GLY A 205 21.99 7.58 -3.17
N LEU A 206 22.01 8.46 -4.17
CA LEU A 206 21.13 8.37 -5.34
C LEU A 206 21.44 7.14 -6.19
N LEU A 207 22.71 6.81 -6.42
CA LEU A 207 23.11 5.59 -7.13
C LEU A 207 22.71 4.31 -6.37
N ARG A 208 22.78 4.33 -5.03
CA ARG A 208 22.27 3.22 -4.22
C ARG A 208 20.75 3.09 -4.33
N THR A 209 20.03 4.21 -4.30
CA THR A 209 18.58 4.21 -4.52
C THR A 209 18.25 3.64 -5.89
N LEU A 210 18.96 4.09 -6.93
CA LEU A 210 18.83 3.58 -8.29
C LEU A 210 19.06 2.06 -8.33
N ALA A 211 20.12 1.57 -7.68
CA ALA A 211 20.40 0.14 -7.60
C ALA A 211 19.26 -0.66 -6.92
N VAL A 212 18.72 -0.17 -5.80
CA VAL A 212 17.58 -0.79 -5.11
C VAL A 212 16.35 -0.83 -6.02
N MET A 213 16.01 0.29 -6.67
CA MET A 213 14.83 0.40 -7.54
C MET A 213 14.95 -0.49 -8.78
N THR A 214 16.13 -0.48 -9.43
CA THR A 214 16.39 -1.32 -10.62
C THR A 214 16.33 -2.80 -10.25
N LEU A 215 16.94 -3.19 -9.13
CA LEU A 215 16.90 -4.59 -8.69
C LEU A 215 15.47 -5.03 -8.33
N ALA A 216 14.69 -4.16 -7.66
CA ALA A 216 13.28 -4.44 -7.37
C ALA A 216 12.44 -4.60 -8.66
N PHE A 217 12.69 -3.77 -9.67
CA PHE A 217 12.06 -3.87 -10.98
C PHE A 217 12.39 -5.20 -11.66
N VAL A 218 13.69 -5.56 -11.71
CA VAL A 218 14.15 -6.84 -12.29
C VAL A 218 13.52 -8.03 -11.58
N MET A 219 13.47 -8.02 -10.25
CA MET A 219 12.81 -9.08 -9.46
C MET A 219 11.29 -9.16 -9.71
N SER A 220 10.66 -8.07 -10.13
CA SER A 220 9.23 -8.02 -10.48
C SER A 220 8.95 -8.36 -11.95
N SER A 221 9.99 -8.39 -12.80
CA SER A 221 9.85 -8.62 -14.24
C SER A 221 9.23 -9.98 -14.63
N PRO A 222 9.38 -11.10 -13.87
CA PRO A 222 8.68 -12.33 -14.20
C PRO A 222 7.15 -12.16 -14.23
N TRP A 223 6.61 -11.31 -13.35
CA TRP A 223 5.19 -10.97 -13.37
C TRP A 223 4.81 -10.22 -14.64
N LEU A 224 5.61 -9.24 -15.06
CA LEU A 224 5.38 -8.49 -16.30
C LEU A 224 5.45 -9.37 -17.55
N LEU A 225 6.37 -10.34 -17.58
CA LEU A 225 6.44 -11.33 -18.66
C LEU A 225 5.19 -12.22 -18.66
N TYR A 226 4.73 -12.63 -17.48
CA TYR A 226 3.50 -13.40 -17.33
C TYR A 226 2.28 -12.61 -17.81
N THR A 227 2.09 -11.37 -17.34
CA THR A 227 0.94 -10.56 -17.75
C THR A 227 0.97 -10.24 -19.24
N HIS A 228 2.15 -9.91 -19.81
CA HIS A 228 2.31 -9.73 -21.25
C HIS A 228 1.92 -10.99 -22.04
N SER A 229 2.29 -12.18 -21.56
CA SER A 229 1.89 -13.44 -22.22
C SER A 229 0.38 -13.68 -22.22
N LYS A 230 -0.37 -13.00 -21.35
CA LYS A 230 -1.83 -13.13 -21.21
C LYS A 230 -2.60 -12.01 -21.90
N THR A 231 -2.07 -10.79 -21.90
CA THR A 231 -2.78 -9.61 -22.40
C THR A 231 -2.21 -9.09 -23.73
N GLY A 232 -0.95 -9.41 -24.03
CA GLY A 232 -0.19 -8.80 -25.12
C GLY A 232 0.29 -7.37 -24.83
N ASP A 233 0.04 -6.84 -23.63
CA ASP A 233 0.38 -5.47 -23.26
C ASP A 233 1.73 -5.39 -22.55
N VAL A 234 2.55 -4.44 -22.99
CA VAL A 234 3.87 -4.16 -22.40
C VAL A 234 3.70 -3.40 -21.08
N LEU A 235 4.44 -3.80 -20.04
CA LEU A 235 4.38 -3.20 -18.69
C LEU A 235 2.98 -3.27 -18.05
N CYS A 236 2.18 -4.29 -18.38
CA CYS A 236 0.88 -4.52 -17.77
C CYS A 236 1.00 -5.04 -16.33
N TRP A 237 0.72 -4.20 -15.34
CA TRP A 237 0.74 -4.59 -13.92
C TRP A 237 -0.57 -5.22 -13.45
N SER A 238 -1.70 -4.79 -14.01
CA SER A 238 -3.07 -5.23 -13.73
C SER A 238 -4.02 -4.91 -14.88
N THR A 239 -5.19 -5.55 -14.89
CA THR A 239 -6.26 -5.38 -15.89
C THR A 239 -7.50 -4.67 -15.33
N ASN A 240 -7.30 -3.84 -14.32
CA ASN A 240 -8.35 -3.09 -13.62
C ASN A 240 -8.14 -1.56 -13.71
N GLY A 241 -7.27 -1.10 -14.61
CA GLY A 241 -6.91 0.31 -14.69
C GLY A 241 -8.05 1.15 -15.28
N GLY A 242 -8.71 0.60 -16.32
CA GLY A 242 -9.83 1.23 -17.00
C GLY A 242 -11.02 1.43 -16.05
N GLU A 243 -11.40 0.40 -15.30
CA GLU A 243 -12.53 0.46 -14.37
C GLU A 243 -12.31 1.50 -13.25
N LEU A 244 -11.11 1.51 -12.65
CA LEU A 244 -10.79 2.48 -11.61
C LEU A 244 -10.81 3.93 -12.16
N LEU A 245 -10.32 4.15 -13.38
CA LEU A 245 -10.39 5.45 -14.05
C LEU A 245 -11.83 5.86 -14.38
N TYR A 246 -12.64 4.92 -14.85
CA TYR A 246 -14.06 5.16 -15.13
C TYR A 246 -14.78 5.72 -13.91
N TRP A 247 -14.64 5.04 -12.75
CA TRP A 247 -15.29 5.49 -11.52
C TRP A 247 -14.70 6.78 -10.97
N ALA A 248 -13.37 6.93 -10.97
CA ALA A 248 -12.74 8.17 -10.50
C ALA A 248 -13.16 9.40 -11.30
N THR A 249 -13.50 9.21 -12.58
CA THR A 249 -13.85 10.30 -13.50
C THR A 249 -15.35 10.50 -13.69
N SER A 250 -16.21 9.60 -13.20
CA SER A 250 -17.66 9.77 -13.35
C SER A 250 -18.15 10.97 -12.53
N THR A 251 -18.86 11.89 -13.19
CA THR A 251 -19.30 13.18 -12.61
C THR A 251 -20.82 13.36 -12.66
N LYS A 252 -21.57 12.26 -12.75
CA LYS A 252 -23.03 12.32 -12.71
C LYS A 252 -23.50 12.82 -11.35
N GLU A 253 -24.73 13.33 -11.30
CA GLU A 253 -25.23 14.00 -10.10
C GLU A 253 -25.16 13.11 -8.85
N GLY A 254 -24.58 13.60 -7.76
CA GLY A 254 -24.41 12.84 -6.51
C GLY A 254 -23.15 11.95 -6.46
N GLU A 255 -22.47 11.74 -7.59
CA GLU A 255 -21.22 10.99 -7.63
C GLU A 255 -20.02 11.89 -7.27
N ASN A 256 -19.02 11.27 -6.65
CA ASN A 256 -17.84 11.96 -6.15
C ASN A 256 -16.54 11.19 -6.40
N GLY A 257 -16.50 10.29 -7.39
CA GLY A 257 -15.34 9.46 -7.74
C GLY A 257 -15.18 8.20 -6.88
N HIS A 258 -16.23 7.76 -6.20
CA HIS A 258 -16.25 6.51 -5.44
C HIS A 258 -16.28 5.31 -6.39
N TRP A 259 -15.56 4.24 -6.03
CA TRP A 259 -15.63 2.98 -6.76
C TRP A 259 -16.86 2.19 -6.36
N PHE A 260 -17.49 1.55 -7.32
CA PHE A 260 -18.62 0.67 -7.15
C PHE A 260 -18.29 -0.68 -7.78
N SER A 261 -18.78 -1.76 -7.16
CA SER A 261 -18.64 -3.10 -7.74
C SER A 261 -19.52 -3.28 -8.97
N GLU A 262 -19.25 -4.34 -9.72
CA GLU A 262 -20.16 -4.80 -10.78
C GLU A 262 -21.59 -4.96 -10.25
N GLU A 263 -21.75 -5.61 -9.09
CA GLU A 263 -23.05 -5.82 -8.46
C GLU A 263 -23.75 -4.49 -8.13
N ASP A 264 -23.02 -3.51 -7.59
CA ASP A 264 -23.57 -2.19 -7.32
C ASP A 264 -24.01 -1.49 -8.61
N ALA A 265 -23.17 -1.50 -9.65
CA ALA A 265 -23.46 -0.89 -10.94
C ALA A 265 -24.71 -1.49 -11.60
N GLN A 266 -24.96 -2.79 -11.36
CA GLN A 266 -26.13 -3.50 -11.85
C GLN A 266 -27.37 -3.28 -10.99
N ASN A 267 -27.25 -3.13 -9.67
CA ASN A 267 -28.41 -3.26 -8.76
C ASN A 267 -28.77 -1.98 -7.98
N MET A 268 -27.82 -1.06 -7.76
CA MET A 268 -28.07 0.14 -6.97
C MET A 268 -28.98 1.13 -7.75
N PRO A 269 -30.19 1.47 -7.25
CA PRO A 269 -31.16 2.28 -7.99
C PRO A 269 -30.59 3.60 -8.51
N GLU A 270 -29.74 4.25 -7.72
CA GLU A 270 -29.07 5.49 -8.06
C GLU A 270 -28.14 5.32 -9.27
N LEU A 271 -27.38 4.24 -9.36
CA LEU A 271 -26.46 3.98 -10.47
C LEU A 271 -27.22 3.54 -11.72
N VAL A 272 -28.28 2.75 -11.54
CA VAL A 272 -29.15 2.30 -12.64
C VAL A 272 -29.86 3.48 -13.28
N ALA A 273 -30.45 4.38 -12.50
CA ALA A 273 -31.13 5.59 -13.00
C ALA A 273 -30.17 6.52 -13.78
N ARG A 274 -28.87 6.39 -13.53
CA ARG A 274 -27.82 7.16 -14.19
C ARG A 274 -27.21 6.44 -15.41
N GLY A 275 -27.70 5.26 -15.77
CA GLY A 275 -27.24 4.51 -16.94
C GLY A 275 -25.93 3.73 -16.74
N HIS A 276 -25.49 3.50 -15.49
CA HIS A 276 -24.31 2.64 -15.25
C HIS A 276 -24.57 1.19 -15.63
N ARG A 277 -25.77 0.67 -15.34
CA ARG A 277 -26.20 -0.68 -15.69
C ARG A 277 -26.05 -0.95 -17.19
N GLU A 278 -26.59 -0.09 -18.03
CA GLU A 278 -26.56 -0.25 -19.49
C GLU A 278 -25.12 -0.30 -20.02
N PHE A 279 -24.28 0.62 -19.54
CA PHE A 279 -22.87 0.65 -19.91
C PHE A 279 -22.13 -0.62 -19.44
N TYR A 280 -22.36 -1.06 -18.20
CA TYR A 280 -21.72 -2.27 -17.66
C TYR A 280 -22.16 -3.54 -18.37
N GLN A 281 -23.47 -3.70 -18.63
CA GLN A 281 -23.97 -4.87 -19.36
C GLN A 281 -23.37 -4.98 -20.76
N THR A 282 -23.13 -3.84 -21.41
CA THR A 282 -22.55 -3.80 -22.75
C THR A 282 -21.05 -4.09 -22.76
N HIS A 283 -20.31 -3.57 -21.77
CA HIS A 283 -18.83 -3.55 -21.85
C HIS A 283 -18.11 -4.43 -20.84
N PHE A 284 -18.70 -4.73 -19.68
CA PHE A 284 -18.00 -5.40 -18.57
C PHE A 284 -17.68 -6.88 -18.85
N TYR A 285 -18.47 -7.53 -19.70
CA TYR A 285 -18.26 -8.94 -20.10
C TYR A 285 -17.48 -9.10 -21.40
N LEU A 286 -16.98 -8.00 -21.99
CA LEU A 286 -16.10 -8.06 -23.15
C LEU A 286 -14.75 -8.70 -22.77
N PRO A 287 -13.99 -9.23 -23.74
CA PRO A 287 -12.60 -9.62 -23.52
C PRO A 287 -11.82 -8.50 -22.82
N VAL A 288 -10.94 -8.87 -21.88
CA VAL A 288 -10.26 -7.95 -20.95
C VAL A 288 -9.71 -6.69 -21.65
N LYS A 289 -9.07 -6.88 -22.80
CA LYS A 289 -8.48 -5.79 -23.59
C LYS A 289 -9.52 -4.81 -24.12
N GLU A 290 -10.63 -5.32 -24.64
CA GLU A 290 -11.74 -4.53 -25.17
C GLU A 290 -12.49 -3.81 -24.05
N ARG A 291 -12.75 -4.51 -22.94
CA ARG A 291 -13.35 -3.94 -21.73
C ARG A 291 -12.54 -2.77 -21.18
N GLU A 292 -11.24 -2.97 -20.97
CA GLU A 292 -10.35 -1.94 -20.44
C GLU A 292 -10.24 -0.73 -21.40
N ALA A 293 -10.24 -0.98 -22.71
CA ALA A 293 -10.26 0.08 -23.72
C ALA A 293 -11.56 0.91 -23.64
N ALA A 294 -12.72 0.26 -23.59
CA ALA A 294 -14.03 0.93 -23.50
C ALA A 294 -14.18 1.73 -22.19
N LEU A 295 -13.78 1.16 -21.04
CA LEU A 295 -13.80 1.86 -19.75
C LEU A 295 -12.87 3.08 -19.75
N ARG A 296 -11.68 2.94 -20.34
CA ARG A 296 -10.70 4.04 -20.45
C ARG A 296 -11.16 5.14 -21.40
N GLU A 297 -11.76 4.77 -22.54
CA GLU A 297 -12.36 5.73 -23.46
C GLU A 297 -13.45 6.53 -22.76
N LYS A 298 -14.35 5.86 -22.06
CA LYS A 298 -15.41 6.52 -21.29
C LYS A 298 -14.87 7.43 -20.19
N ALA A 299 -13.79 7.03 -19.52
CA ALA A 299 -13.11 7.87 -18.54
C ALA A 299 -12.57 9.17 -19.17
N PHE A 300 -11.99 9.09 -20.37
CA PHE A 300 -11.53 10.28 -21.09
C PHE A 300 -12.67 11.18 -21.57
N GLU A 301 -13.80 10.60 -22.00
CA GLU A 301 -15.01 11.38 -22.28
C GLU A 301 -15.47 12.15 -21.06
N ASN A 302 -15.54 11.51 -19.89
CA ASN A 302 -15.93 12.15 -18.64
C ASN A 302 -14.99 13.32 -18.28
N ILE A 303 -13.67 13.12 -18.43
CA ILE A 303 -12.66 14.17 -18.20
C ILE A 303 -12.89 15.37 -19.12
N ARG A 304 -13.14 15.13 -20.41
CA ARG A 304 -13.38 16.19 -21.40
C ARG A 304 -14.70 16.92 -21.16
N ALA A 305 -15.75 16.17 -20.80
CA ALA A 305 -17.08 16.72 -20.56
C ALA A 305 -17.15 17.58 -19.30
N ASN A 306 -16.48 17.19 -18.21
CA ASN A 306 -16.55 17.90 -16.95
C ASN A 306 -15.23 17.85 -16.14
N PRO A 307 -14.17 18.57 -16.57
CA PRO A 307 -12.88 18.55 -15.90
C PRO A 307 -12.94 19.08 -14.46
N LYS A 308 -13.82 20.05 -14.19
CA LYS A 308 -14.02 20.59 -12.82
C LYS A 308 -14.62 19.55 -11.88
N GLY A 309 -15.58 18.75 -12.36
CA GLY A 309 -16.14 17.63 -11.62
C GLY A 309 -15.09 16.56 -11.32
N VAL A 310 -14.20 16.25 -12.26
CA VAL A 310 -13.10 15.30 -12.03
C VAL A 310 -12.11 15.81 -10.98
N ILE A 311 -11.79 17.11 -10.97
CA ILE A 311 -10.96 17.72 -9.91
C ILE A 311 -11.66 17.60 -8.55
N LYS A 312 -12.98 17.82 -8.48
CA LYS A 312 -13.76 17.60 -7.25
C LYS A 312 -13.65 16.14 -6.79
N ASN A 313 -13.81 15.18 -7.70
CA ASN A 313 -13.66 13.76 -7.39
C ASN A 313 -12.27 13.42 -6.86
N TRP A 314 -11.23 14.00 -7.45
CA TRP A 314 -9.85 13.84 -7.01
C TRP A 314 -9.62 14.38 -5.59
N ILE A 315 -10.18 15.54 -5.24
CA ILE A 315 -10.17 16.06 -3.87
C ILE A 315 -10.93 15.11 -2.92
N CYS A 316 -12.08 14.59 -3.35
CA CYS A 316 -12.82 13.59 -2.58
C CYS A 316 -12.01 12.29 -2.38
N ASN A 317 -11.19 11.88 -3.35
CA ASN A 317 -10.29 10.73 -3.20
C ASN A 317 -9.24 10.97 -2.12
N TRP A 318 -8.65 12.16 -2.02
CA TRP A 318 -7.75 12.49 -0.90
C TRP A 318 -8.45 12.37 0.44
N SER A 319 -9.68 12.88 0.55
CA SER A 319 -10.48 12.73 1.77
C SER A 319 -10.77 11.26 2.08
N ARG A 320 -11.14 10.44 1.09
CA ARG A 320 -11.38 9.00 1.28
C ARG A 320 -10.12 8.21 1.64
N LEU A 321 -8.97 8.56 1.05
CA LEU A 321 -7.68 7.96 1.38
C LEU A 321 -7.32 8.15 2.85
N VAL A 322 -7.66 9.29 3.43
CA VAL A 322 -7.36 9.58 4.84
C VAL A 322 -8.49 9.10 5.75
N PHE A 323 -9.73 9.45 5.45
CA PHE A 323 -10.84 9.33 6.40
C PHE A 323 -11.93 8.34 5.99
N GLY A 324 -11.89 7.84 4.75
CA GLY A 324 -12.89 6.89 4.24
C GLY A 324 -14.18 7.53 3.72
N PHE A 325 -14.27 8.86 3.70
CA PHE A 325 -15.45 9.61 3.27
C PHE A 325 -15.07 10.83 2.41
N PRO A 326 -15.99 11.38 1.58
CA PRO A 326 -17.37 10.94 1.36
C PRO A 326 -17.47 9.75 0.41
N ARG A 327 -18.48 8.89 0.57
CA ARG A 327 -18.82 7.81 -0.37
C ARG A 327 -20.13 8.13 -1.09
N SER A 328 -20.16 7.94 -2.41
CA SER A 328 -21.36 8.22 -3.21
C SER A 328 -22.46 7.23 -2.83
N PHE A 329 -23.65 7.73 -2.50
CA PHE A 329 -24.86 6.95 -2.17
C PHE A 329 -24.74 5.98 -0.99
N LEU A 330 -23.69 6.06 -0.19
CA LEU A 330 -23.50 5.22 1.00
C LEU A 330 -23.58 6.07 2.27
N PRO A 331 -24.22 5.57 3.33
CA PRO A 331 -24.23 6.25 4.61
C PRO A 331 -22.83 6.26 5.24
N GLU A 332 -22.61 7.27 6.08
CA GLU A 332 -21.41 7.32 6.90
C GLU A 332 -21.55 6.37 8.09
N GLU A 333 -20.51 5.59 8.34
CA GLU A 333 -20.48 4.58 9.39
C GLU A 333 -19.76 5.12 10.63
N LEU A 334 -19.95 4.46 11.78
CA LEU A 334 -19.14 4.72 12.98
C LEU A 334 -17.63 4.58 12.70
N THR A 335 -17.26 3.71 11.75
CA THR A 335 -15.87 3.55 11.31
C THR A 335 -15.29 4.83 10.73
N THR A 336 -16.10 5.66 10.04
CA THR A 336 -15.70 6.99 9.55
C THR A 336 -15.32 7.91 10.72
N VAL A 337 -16.12 7.94 11.79
CA VAL A 337 -15.84 8.76 12.98
C VAL A 337 -14.52 8.33 13.63
N VAL A 338 -14.31 7.01 13.79
CA VAL A 338 -13.07 6.46 14.36
C VAL A 338 -11.87 6.86 13.49
N LEU A 339 -11.99 6.78 12.16
CA LEU A 339 -10.91 7.19 11.26
C LEU A 339 -10.64 8.69 11.34
N VAL A 340 -11.64 9.55 11.47
CA VAL A 340 -11.43 10.99 11.67
C VAL A 340 -10.68 11.26 12.97
N LEU A 341 -11.07 10.61 14.07
CA LEU A 341 -10.43 10.80 15.37
C LEU A 341 -8.97 10.32 15.39
N VAL A 342 -8.66 9.22 14.70
CA VAL A 342 -7.29 8.68 14.64
C VAL A 342 -6.45 9.39 13.59
N ASN A 343 -6.97 9.58 12.37
CA ASN A 343 -6.20 10.09 11.24
C ASN A 343 -6.13 11.62 11.21
N GLY A 344 -7.09 12.34 11.81
CA GLY A 344 -7.07 13.81 11.89
C GLY A 344 -5.80 14.34 12.56
N PRO A 345 -5.49 13.91 13.81
CA PRO A 345 -4.24 14.28 14.48
C PRO A 345 -2.99 13.85 13.70
N ILE A 346 -3.02 12.67 13.08
CA ILE A 346 -1.93 12.17 12.25
C ILE A 346 -1.69 13.09 11.04
N VAL A 347 -2.74 13.51 10.34
CA VAL A 347 -2.61 14.44 9.20
C VAL A 347 -2.03 15.77 9.65
N LEU A 348 -2.51 16.34 10.76
CA LEU A 348 -1.95 17.58 11.30
C LEU A 348 -0.45 17.43 11.63
N LEU A 349 -0.06 16.29 12.19
CA LEU A 349 1.34 15.96 12.46
C LEU A 349 2.17 15.88 11.17
N VAL A 350 1.64 15.22 10.13
CA VAL A 350 2.29 15.11 8.82
C VAL A 350 2.43 16.50 8.17
N LEU A 351 1.41 17.34 8.22
CA LEU A 351 1.46 18.71 7.69
C LEU A 351 2.51 19.55 8.43
N ALA A 352 2.60 19.43 9.76
CA ALA A 352 3.65 20.09 10.54
C ALA A 352 5.04 19.59 10.15
N VAL A 353 5.22 18.27 9.98
CA VAL A 353 6.48 17.67 9.52
C VAL A 353 6.87 18.16 8.13
N LEU A 354 5.92 18.26 7.21
CA LEU A 354 6.16 18.81 5.86
C LEU A 354 6.59 20.27 5.94
N GLY A 355 5.90 21.11 6.73
CA GLY A 355 6.25 22.52 6.91
C GLY A 355 7.65 22.72 7.50
N ILE A 356 7.96 22.00 8.59
CA ILE A 356 9.30 22.04 9.22
C ILE A 356 10.35 21.48 8.25
N GLY A 357 10.09 20.32 7.67
CA GLY A 357 10.99 19.63 6.75
C GLY A 357 11.34 20.46 5.52
N LEU A 358 10.38 21.20 4.95
CA LEU A 358 10.63 22.13 3.84
C LEU A 358 11.51 23.31 4.28
N ARG A 359 11.29 23.86 5.49
CA ARG A 359 12.12 24.95 6.03
C ARG A 359 13.54 24.48 6.35
N SER A 360 13.70 23.23 6.79
CA SER A 360 14.98 22.65 7.21
C SER A 360 15.49 21.56 6.27
N TRP A 361 15.13 21.60 4.98
CA TRP A 361 15.32 20.49 4.03
C TRP A 361 16.78 20.03 3.89
N ARG A 362 17.74 20.96 4.05
CA ARG A 362 19.19 20.66 4.02
C ARG A 362 19.67 19.78 5.17
N THR A 363 18.89 19.68 6.25
CA THR A 363 19.22 18.89 7.45
C THR A 363 18.50 17.54 7.48
N VAL A 364 17.58 17.31 6.53
CA VAL A 364 16.84 16.05 6.42
C VAL A 364 17.75 15.03 5.73
N PRO A 365 17.99 13.84 6.31
CA PRO A 365 18.82 12.82 5.68
C PRO A 365 18.27 12.41 4.32
N LEU A 366 19.16 12.12 3.36
CA LEU A 366 18.77 11.80 1.98
C LEU A 366 17.76 10.64 1.94
N GLU A 367 17.96 9.60 2.72
CA GLU A 367 17.07 8.43 2.73
C GLU A 367 15.65 8.76 3.19
N VAL A 368 15.49 9.77 4.04
CA VAL A 368 14.18 10.27 4.47
C VAL A 368 13.54 11.08 3.35
N VAL A 369 14.33 11.91 2.65
CA VAL A 369 13.85 12.65 1.46
C VAL A 369 13.41 11.68 0.35
N MET A 370 14.19 10.62 0.10
CA MET A 370 13.85 9.62 -0.91
C MET A 370 12.59 8.84 -0.53
N LEU A 371 12.45 8.41 0.73
CA LEU A 371 11.21 7.77 1.20
C LEU A 371 10.01 8.71 1.10
N ALA A 372 10.17 10.00 1.41
CA ALA A 372 9.11 10.99 1.25
C ALA A 372 8.72 11.16 -0.23
N GLY A 373 9.70 11.20 -1.15
CA GLY A 373 9.47 11.25 -2.59
C GLY A 373 8.71 10.02 -3.11
N ILE A 374 9.12 8.81 -2.70
CA ILE A 374 8.42 7.56 -3.06
C ILE A 374 7.00 7.55 -2.48
N SER A 375 6.82 8.01 -1.23
CA SER A 375 5.50 8.16 -0.59
C SER A 375 4.61 9.14 -1.36
N PHE A 376 5.17 10.26 -1.81
CA PHE A 376 4.46 11.26 -2.61
C PHE A 376 4.04 10.70 -3.97
N ILE A 377 4.91 9.98 -4.67
CA ILE A 377 4.58 9.29 -5.92
C ILE A 377 3.43 8.29 -5.70
N TYR A 378 3.51 7.49 -4.64
CA TYR A 378 2.48 6.50 -4.32
C TYR A 378 1.13 7.13 -3.97
N LEU A 379 1.10 8.07 -3.02
CA LEU A 379 -0.14 8.74 -2.60
C LEU A 379 -0.72 9.60 -3.71
N GLY A 380 0.13 10.36 -4.41
CA GLY A 380 -0.27 11.18 -5.55
C GLY A 380 -0.89 10.31 -6.64
N GLY A 381 -0.23 9.21 -7.02
CA GLY A 381 -0.78 8.28 -8.00
C GLY A 381 -2.07 7.59 -7.54
N THR A 382 -2.13 7.12 -6.28
CA THR A 382 -3.33 6.46 -5.75
C THR A 382 -4.51 7.43 -5.62
N SER A 383 -4.26 8.71 -5.34
CA SER A 383 -5.33 9.72 -5.24
C SER A 383 -6.07 9.96 -6.55
N LEU A 384 -5.43 9.68 -7.70
CA LEU A 384 -6.06 9.76 -9.02
C LEU A 384 -7.10 8.66 -9.26
N LEU A 385 -7.06 7.60 -8.44
CA LEU A 385 -7.96 6.46 -8.47
C LEU A 385 -8.89 6.48 -7.25
N PRO A 386 -9.96 5.68 -7.22
CA PRO A 386 -10.87 5.63 -6.08
C PRO A 386 -10.13 5.30 -4.78
N GLY A 387 -10.13 6.26 -3.86
CA GLY A 387 -9.36 6.17 -2.62
C GLY A 387 -10.03 5.32 -1.53
N LEU A 388 -9.24 4.56 -0.78
CA LEU A 388 -9.65 3.86 0.44
C LEU A 388 -8.63 4.07 1.58
N PRO A 389 -9.06 4.11 2.86
CA PRO A 389 -8.17 4.30 4.01
C PRO A 389 -7.02 3.30 4.09
N ARG A 390 -7.29 2.05 3.69
CA ARG A 390 -6.31 0.94 3.68
C ARG A 390 -5.16 1.14 2.68
N TYR A 391 -5.25 2.12 1.78
CA TYR A 391 -4.15 2.48 0.88
C TYR A 391 -3.16 3.42 1.56
N THR A 392 -3.65 4.39 2.36
CA THR A 392 -2.78 5.27 3.14
C THR A 392 -2.22 4.58 4.37
N ALA A 393 -3.01 3.74 5.05
CA ALA A 393 -2.58 3.07 6.28
C ALA A 393 -1.32 2.20 6.06
N VAL A 394 -1.19 1.56 4.89
CA VAL A 394 -0.05 0.67 4.62
C VAL A 394 1.29 1.40 4.50
N ILE A 395 1.31 2.69 4.15
CA ILE A 395 2.57 3.46 4.05
C ILE A 395 2.96 4.19 5.34
N TRP A 396 2.20 3.98 6.43
CA TRP A 396 2.49 4.61 7.72
C TRP A 396 3.94 4.40 8.19
N PRO A 397 4.61 3.24 8.01
CA PRO A 397 6.01 3.09 8.34
C PRO A 397 6.94 4.11 7.67
N TRP A 398 6.68 4.50 6.41
CA TRP A 398 7.47 5.51 5.69
C TRP A 398 7.24 6.90 6.25
N ILE A 399 5.97 7.24 6.51
CA ILE A 399 5.58 8.50 7.14
C ILE A 399 6.20 8.60 8.54
N GLY A 400 6.16 7.53 9.32
CA GLY A 400 6.73 7.45 10.67
C GLY A 400 8.25 7.67 10.70
N VAL A 401 8.99 7.19 9.70
CA VAL A 401 10.42 7.53 9.53
C VAL A 401 10.61 9.03 9.31
N GLY A 402 9.79 9.66 8.45
CA GLY A 402 9.81 11.10 8.24
C GLY A 402 9.50 11.90 9.50
N VAL A 403 8.41 11.54 10.20
CA VAL A 403 7.99 12.15 11.46
C VAL A 403 9.12 12.05 12.50
N GLY A 404 9.67 10.84 12.71
CA GLY A 404 10.75 10.63 13.66
C GLY A 404 12.00 11.42 13.32
N ALA A 405 12.43 11.42 12.06
CA ALA A 405 13.66 12.10 11.64
C ALA A 405 13.58 13.63 11.68
N VAL A 406 12.39 14.19 11.48
CA VAL A 406 12.17 15.65 11.49
C VAL A 406 11.84 16.14 12.91
N LEU A 407 10.83 15.59 13.56
CA LEU A 407 10.33 16.16 14.83
C LEU A 407 11.21 15.86 16.03
N SER A 408 11.96 14.75 16.05
CA SER A 408 12.80 14.43 17.22
C SER A 408 13.87 15.48 17.51
N LYS A 409 14.26 16.27 16.50
CA LYS A 409 15.18 17.40 16.64
C LYS A 409 14.54 18.62 17.32
N HIS A 410 13.21 18.72 17.30
CA HIS A 410 12.45 19.86 17.80
C HIS A 410 11.59 19.54 19.02
N ILE A 411 11.21 18.27 19.22
CA ILE A 411 10.28 17.82 20.25
C ILE A 411 10.87 16.61 20.99
N ARG A 412 10.99 16.72 22.32
CA ARG A 412 11.39 15.60 23.20
C ARG A 412 10.15 14.95 23.82
N LEU A 413 9.90 13.69 23.50
CA LEU A 413 8.88 12.88 24.19
C LEU A 413 9.38 12.50 25.59
N ARG A 414 8.60 12.80 26.64
CA ARG A 414 8.80 12.27 28.00
C ARG A 414 7.69 11.27 28.28
N LEU A 415 8.05 10.01 28.53
CA LEU A 415 7.16 9.04 29.15
C LEU A 415 7.45 9.14 30.65
N SER A 416 6.45 9.58 31.40
CA SER A 416 6.45 9.58 32.87
C SER A 416 6.33 8.16 33.41
#